data_AF-A0A3B8WKS9-F1
#
_entry.id   AF-A0A3B8WKS9-F1
#
_cell.length_a   1.000
_cell.length_b   1.000
_cell.length_c   1.000
_cell.angle_alpha   90.00
_cell.angle_beta   90.00
_cell.angle_gamma   90.00
#
_symmetry.space_group_name_H-M   'P 1'
#
loop_
_entity.id
_entity.type
_entity.pdbx_description
1 polymer ?
#
loop_
_entity_poly.entity_id
_entity_poly.type
_entity_poly.pdbx_seq_one_letter_code
_entity_poly.pdbx_strand_id
1 'polypeptide(L)'
;TLSEMSEALNLKDKSLLEAIENGTSTLSFELILRLAALVARNDPIPFIMRTTRNYNPEVWQILNDWGIGRIPLQFEREREFIN
;
A
#
# COMPACT_ATOMS: atom_id res chain seq x y z
N THR A 1 -14.25 -9.02 -7.85
CA THR A 1 -13.83 -10.34 -7.29
C THR A 1 -12.30 -10.43 -7.28
N LEU A 2 -11.69 -11.34 -6.50
CA LEU A 2 -10.21 -11.49 -6.44
C LEU A 2 -9.58 -11.70 -7.84
N SER A 3 -10.29 -12.41 -8.72
CA SER A 3 -9.85 -12.64 -10.11
C SER A 3 -9.78 -11.35 -10.93
N GLU A 4 -10.75 -10.44 -10.79
CA GLU A 4 -10.73 -9.13 -11.47
C GLU A 4 -9.58 -8.26 -10.95
N MET A 5 -9.29 -8.31 -9.66
CA MET A 5 -8.12 -7.62 -9.08
C MET A 5 -6.80 -8.20 -9.58
N SER A 6 -6.70 -9.53 -9.67
CA SER A 6 -5.50 -10.19 -10.21
C SER A 6 -5.22 -9.78 -11.67
N GLU A 7 -6.27 -9.66 -12.48
CA GLU A 7 -6.18 -9.25 -13.87
C GLU A 7 -5.78 -7.77 -13.98
N ALA A 8 -6.40 -6.90 -13.19
CA ALA A 8 -6.06 -5.48 -13.14
C ALA A 8 -4.65 -5.19 -12.60
N LEU A 9 -4.12 -6.05 -11.72
CA LEU A 9 -2.75 -5.96 -11.19
C LEU A 9 -1.69 -6.61 -12.10
N ASN A 10 -2.13 -7.23 -13.21
CA ASN A 10 -1.30 -8.00 -14.13
C ASN A 10 -0.41 -9.02 -13.39
N LEU A 11 -1.01 -9.76 -12.47
CA LEU A 11 -0.31 -10.80 -11.71
C LEU A 11 -0.30 -12.11 -12.50
N LYS A 12 0.90 -12.68 -12.68
CA LYS A 12 1.07 -14.00 -13.33
C LYS A 12 0.54 -15.15 -12.49
N ASP A 13 0.55 -15.01 -11.16
CA ASP A 13 0.16 -16.05 -10.21
C ASP A 13 -0.96 -15.57 -9.28
N LYS A 14 -2.15 -16.16 -9.43
CA LYS A 14 -3.34 -15.86 -8.62
C LYS A 14 -3.20 -16.36 -7.18
N SER A 15 -2.40 -17.39 -6.94
CA SER A 15 -2.18 -17.95 -5.60
C SER A 15 -1.42 -16.97 -4.69
N LEU A 16 -0.70 -16.01 -5.27
CA LEU A 16 -0.02 -14.96 -4.53
C LEU A 16 -1.01 -14.07 -3.78
N LEU A 17 -2.13 -13.69 -4.42
CA LEU A 17 -3.16 -12.87 -3.76
C LEU A 17 -3.88 -13.63 -2.65
N GLU A 18 -4.13 -14.92 -2.85
CA GLU A 18 -4.71 -15.79 -1.82
C GLU A 18 -3.76 -15.95 -0.63
N ALA A 19 -2.46 -16.11 -0.87
CA ALA A 19 -1.45 -16.16 0.18
C ALA A 19 -1.34 -14.83 0.95
N ILE A 20 -1.47 -13.69 0.26
CA ILE A 20 -1.52 -12.36 0.88
C ILE A 20 -2.79 -12.21 1.72
N GLU A 21 -3.95 -12.59 1.21
CA GLU A 21 -5.23 -12.54 1.92
C GLU A 21 -5.22 -13.41 3.19
N ASN A 22 -4.55 -14.56 3.11
CA ASN A 22 -4.35 -15.48 4.25
C ASN A 22 -3.19 -15.07 5.18
N GLY A 23 -2.46 -13.98 4.88
CA GLY A 23 -1.35 -13.49 5.69
C GLY A 23 -0.09 -14.37 5.68
N THR A 24 0.03 -15.30 4.73
CA THR A 24 1.18 -16.22 4.63
C THR A 24 2.32 -15.66 3.79
N SER A 25 2.12 -14.52 3.12
CA SER A 25 3.15 -13.84 2.31
C SER A 25 3.11 -12.33 2.49
N THR A 26 4.29 -11.70 2.46
CA THR A 26 4.44 -10.25 2.51
C THR A 26 4.12 -9.62 1.15
N LEU A 27 3.61 -8.39 1.16
CA LEU A 27 3.37 -7.64 -0.05
C LEU A 27 4.66 -6.92 -0.50
N SER A 28 5.08 -7.13 -1.76
CA SER A 28 6.20 -6.37 -2.31
C SER A 28 5.82 -4.90 -2.47
N PHE A 29 6.81 -4.00 -2.34
CA PHE A 29 6.55 -2.56 -2.46
C PHE A 29 5.99 -2.18 -3.84
N GLU A 30 6.44 -2.83 -4.91
CA GLU A 30 5.89 -2.64 -6.25
C GLU A 30 4.40 -2.98 -6.32
N LEU A 31 3.98 -4.09 -5.69
CA LEU A 31 2.58 -4.50 -5.69
C LEU A 31 1.71 -3.55 -4.88
N ILE A 32 2.24 -2.95 -3.81
CA ILE A 32 1.60 -1.85 -3.07
C ILE A 32 1.35 -0.66 -4.00
N LEU A 33 2.33 -0.27 -4.82
CA LEU A 33 2.18 0.85 -5.77
C LEU A 33 1.13 0.56 -6.85
N ARG A 34 1.11 -0.67 -7.39
CA ARG A 34 0.10 -1.09 -8.36
C ARG A 34 -1.31 -1.09 -7.75
N LEU A 35 -1.45 -1.55 -6.50
CA LEU A 35 -2.70 -1.49 -5.75
C LEU A 35 -3.16 -0.05 -5.50
N ALA A 36 -2.22 0.84 -5.14
CA ALA A 36 -2.52 2.24 -4.95
C ALA A 36 -3.04 2.90 -6.24
N ALA A 37 -2.39 2.62 -7.38
CA ALA A 37 -2.82 3.12 -8.69
C ALA A 37 -4.22 2.63 -9.10
N LEU A 38 -4.59 1.42 -8.68
CA LEU A 38 -5.88 0.82 -9.02
C LEU A 38 -7.01 1.24 -8.06
N VAL A 39 -6.75 1.25 -6.76
CA VAL A 39 -7.77 1.37 -5.70
C VAL A 39 -7.84 2.78 -5.12
N ALA A 40 -6.71 3.46 -4.97
CA ALA A 40 -6.64 4.73 -4.27
C ALA A 40 -6.89 5.92 -5.22
N ARG A 41 -8.14 6.01 -5.72
CA ARG A 41 -8.57 6.99 -6.73
C ARG A 41 -8.29 8.45 -6.38
N ASN A 42 -8.49 8.83 -5.11
CA ASN A 42 -8.42 10.23 -4.69
C ASN A 42 -7.25 10.52 -3.76
N ASP A 43 -6.60 9.49 -3.20
CA ASP A 43 -5.48 9.70 -2.30
C ASP A 43 -4.56 8.47 -2.12
N PRO A 44 -3.58 8.29 -3.01
CA PRO A 44 -2.70 7.12 -2.97
C PRO A 44 -1.68 7.16 -1.83
N ILE A 45 -1.35 8.34 -1.28
CA ILE A 45 -0.23 8.47 -0.34
C ILE A 45 -0.52 7.78 1.00
N PRO A 46 -1.64 8.05 1.71
CA PRO A 46 -1.94 7.34 2.95
C PRO A 46 -2.17 5.85 2.74
N PHE A 47 -2.70 5.45 1.59
CA PHE A 47 -2.88 4.04 1.23
C PHE A 47 -1.52 3.32 1.15
N ILE A 48 -0.56 3.86 0.40
CA ILE A 48 0.79 3.29 0.26
C ILE A 48 1.47 3.21 1.63
N MET A 49 1.39 4.27 2.43
CA MET A 49 2.06 4.34 3.73
C MET A 49 1.51 3.31 4.71
N ARG A 50 0.18 3.18 4.81
CA ARG A 50 -0.49 2.21 5.68
C ARG A 50 -0.22 0.78 5.24
N THR A 51 -0.32 0.52 3.93
CA THR A 51 -0.12 -0.82 3.38
C THR A 51 1.33 -1.27 3.53
N THR A 52 2.29 -0.38 3.31
CA THR A 52 3.72 -0.68 3.51
C THR A 52 4.00 -0.99 4.98
N ARG A 53 3.48 -0.19 5.92
CA ARG A 53 3.63 -0.44 7.35
C ARG A 53 3.07 -1.80 7.79
N ASN A 54 1.93 -2.20 7.24
CA ASN A 54 1.23 -3.42 7.67
C ASN A 54 1.81 -4.70 7.05
N TYR A 55 2.22 -4.63 5.78
CA TYR A 55 2.62 -5.82 5.01
C TYR A 55 4.12 -5.94 4.78
N ASN A 56 4.90 -4.88 5.02
CA ASN A 56 6.35 -4.88 4.85
C ASN A 56 7.06 -3.93 5.84
N PRO A 57 7.18 -4.33 7.11
CA PRO A 57 7.74 -3.47 8.17
C PRO A 57 9.21 -3.09 7.95
N GLU A 58 10.00 -3.96 7.30
CA GLU A 58 11.39 -3.66 6.95
C GLU A 58 11.49 -2.51 5.95
N VAL A 59 10.69 -2.54 4.87
CA VAL A 59 10.62 -1.43 3.91
C VAL A 59 10.09 -0.17 4.59
N TRP A 60 9.09 -0.28 5.46
CA TRP A 60 8.60 0.87 6.24
C TRP A 60 9.70 1.51 7.08
N GLN A 61 10.57 0.72 7.72
CA GLN A 61 11.67 1.25 8.52
C GLN A 61 12.66 2.04 7.66
N ILE A 62 13.05 1.53 6.49
CA ILE A 62 13.93 2.24 5.55
C ILE A 62 13.30 3.57 5.11
N LEU A 63 12.01 3.56 4.73
CA LEU A 63 11.30 4.78 4.33
C LEU A 63 11.21 5.79 5.49
N ASN A 64 10.99 5.30 6.71
CA ASN A 64 10.94 6.13 7.90
C ASN A 64 12.30 6.77 8.22
N ASP A 65 13.39 6.03 8.08
CA ASP A 65 14.76 6.52 8.26
C ASP A 65 15.11 7.59 7.21
N TRP A 66 14.52 7.51 6.02
CA TRP A 66 14.61 8.54 4.98
C TRP A 66 13.66 9.73 5.18
N GLY A 67 12.90 9.74 6.29
CA GLY A 67 12.03 10.85 6.69
C GLY A 67 10.62 10.82 6.09
N ILE A 68 10.28 9.81 5.27
CA ILE A 68 8.97 9.67 4.61
C ILE A 68 7.86 9.47 5.64
N GLY A 69 8.17 8.87 6.80
CA GLY A 69 7.20 8.71 7.89
C GLY A 69 6.60 10.01 8.44
N ARG A 70 7.20 11.17 8.13
CA ARG A 70 6.66 12.48 8.52
C ARG A 70 5.68 13.08 7.51
N ILE A 71 5.63 12.55 6.28
CA ILE A 71 4.73 13.04 5.21
C ILE A 71 3.26 12.85 5.59
N PRO A 72 2.81 11.67 6.09
CA PRO A 72 1.42 11.48 6.52
C PRO A 72 0.98 12.46 7.61
N LEU A 73 1.88 12.80 8.54
CA LEU A 73 1.57 13.73 9.65
C LEU A 73 1.29 15.16 9.16
N GLN A 74 1.88 15.58 8.04
CA GLN A 74 1.56 16.87 7.41
C GLN A 74 0.25 16.75 6.62
N PHE A 75 0.08 15.65 5.89
CA PHE A 75 -1.09 15.40 5.04
C PHE A 75 -2.40 15.23 5.81
N GLU A 76 -2.37 14.51 6.95
CA GLU A 76 -3.52 14.35 7.84
C GLU A 76 -3.87 15.67 8.52
N ARG A 77 -2.86 16.46 8.94
CA ARG A 77 -3.08 17.81 9.50
C ARG A 77 -3.75 18.73 8.49
N GLU A 78 -3.26 18.79 7.26
CA GLU A 78 -3.86 19.62 6.20
C GLU A 78 -5.32 19.24 5.94
N ARG A 79 -5.69 17.96 6.10
CA ARG A 79 -7.08 17.52 5.99
C ARG A 79 -7.95 17.89 7.18
N GLU A 80 -7.44 17.79 8.40
CA GLU A 80 -8.19 18.23 9.58
C GLU A 80 -8.37 19.75 9.62
N PHE A 81 -7.46 20.53 9.01
CA PHE A 81 -7.61 21.99 8.91
C PHE A 81 -8.61 22.48 7.86
N ILE A 82 -8.97 21.65 6.87
CA ILE A 82 -9.92 22.00 5.80
C ILE A 82 -11.38 21.69 6.19
N ASN A 83 -11.62 20.99 7.31
CA ASN A 83 -12.94 20.51 7.72
C ASN A 83 -13.52 21.24 8.93
#